data_AF-A0A519D2Q6-F1
#
_entry.id   AF-A0A519D2Q6-F1
#
_cell.length_a   1.000
_cell.length_b   1.000
_cell.length_c   1.000
_cell.angle_alpha   90.00
_cell.angle_beta   90.00
_cell.angle_gamma   90.00
#
_symmetry.space_group_name_H-M   'P 1'
#
loop_
_entity.id
_entity.type
_entity.pdbx_description
1 polymer ?
#
loop_
_entity_poly.entity_id
_entity_poly.type
_entity_poly.pdbx_seq_one_letter_code
_entity_poly.pdbx_strand_id
1 'polypeptide(L)'
;MAIKNLQEILRERGYTAETLFSKFDSDGDGTLSKSEFENALRSITGQTAPQSIVKTIFDTLDGDSSGSLELDELLSIVDPGTTHSFSDGQSIRVDGHPDNRFNGVYSQQDKQINGKPYFRNQNG
;
A
#
# COMPACT_ATOMS: atom_id res chain seq x y z
N MET A 1 -4.98 13.83 15.59
CA MET A 1 -3.69 14.30 16.17
C MET A 1 -2.82 13.15 16.73
N ALA A 2 -2.92 11.92 16.20
CA ALA A 2 -1.98 10.84 16.54
C ALA A 2 -1.20 10.38 15.30
N ILE A 3 -1.90 10.15 14.18
CA ILE A 3 -1.29 9.86 12.88
C ILE A 3 -0.37 10.97 12.40
N LYS A 4 -0.73 12.24 12.61
CA LYS A 4 0.09 13.37 12.17
C LYS A 4 1.48 13.39 12.82
N ASN A 5 1.56 13.06 14.12
CA ASN A 5 2.84 12.96 14.82
C ASN A 5 3.66 11.78 14.32
N LEU A 6 3.00 10.66 14.01
CA LEU A 6 3.67 9.50 13.42
C LEU A 6 4.22 9.84 12.03
N GLN A 7 3.40 10.42 11.16
CA GLN A 7 3.78 10.86 9.82
C GLN A 7 4.97 11.82 9.85
N GLU A 8 4.98 12.76 10.78
CA GLU A 8 6.10 13.70 10.96
C GLU A 8 7.39 12.97 11.35
N ILE A 9 7.34 12.03 12.31
CA ILE A 9 8.50 11.23 12.71
C ILE A 9 9.04 10.37 11.55
N LEU A 10 8.14 9.77 10.76
CA LEU A 10 8.50 8.94 9.61
C LEU A 10 9.21 9.76 8.54
N ARG A 11 8.66 10.94 8.23
CA ARG A 11 9.17 11.85 7.21
C ARG A 11 10.46 12.54 7.63
N GLU A 12 10.57 12.93 8.90
CA GLU A 12 11.80 13.51 9.49
C GLU A 12 12.97 12.51 9.44
N ARG A 13 12.68 11.23 9.65
CA ARG A 13 13.68 10.15 9.52
C ARG A 13 13.95 9.70 8.09
N GLY A 14 13.24 10.26 7.10
CA GLY A 14 13.40 9.93 5.69
C GLY A 14 12.90 8.52 5.32
N TYR A 15 11.99 7.95 6.12
CA TYR A 15 11.41 6.66 5.80
C TYR A 15 10.31 6.80 4.74
N THR A 16 10.42 6.05 3.64
CA THR A 16 9.34 5.89 2.66
C THR A 16 8.40 4.77 3.09
N ALA A 17 7.16 4.76 2.58
CA ALA A 17 6.21 3.69 2.86
C ALA A 17 6.78 2.32 2.51
N GLU A 18 7.44 2.17 1.35
CA GLU A 18 8.12 0.93 0.96
C GLU A 18 9.19 0.50 1.96
N THR A 19 10.04 1.44 2.40
CA THR A 19 11.12 1.13 3.35
C THR A 19 10.55 0.74 4.71
N LEU A 20 9.44 1.34 5.13
CA LEU A 20 8.72 0.99 6.35
C LEU A 20 8.09 -0.38 6.23
N PHE A 21 7.38 -0.59 5.13
CA PHE A 21 6.70 -1.83 4.82
C PHE A 21 7.67 -3.00 4.88
N SER A 22 8.76 -2.96 4.10
CA SER A 22 9.80 -4.00 4.14
C SER A 22 10.54 -4.12 5.48
N LYS A 23 10.47 -3.12 6.35
CA LYS A 23 11.06 -3.19 7.71
C LYS A 23 10.14 -3.83 8.73
N PHE A 24 8.84 -3.82 8.48
CA PHE A 24 7.82 -4.19 9.45
C PHE A 24 7.11 -5.47 9.07
N ASP A 25 6.79 -5.63 7.78
CA ASP A 25 6.34 -6.86 7.15
C ASP A 25 7.45 -7.91 7.31
N SER A 26 7.34 -8.70 8.38
CA SER A 26 8.39 -9.63 8.80
C SER A 26 8.15 -11.02 8.21
N ASP A 27 6.90 -11.34 7.89
CA ASP A 27 6.52 -12.58 7.24
C ASP A 27 6.49 -12.46 5.70
N GLY A 28 6.53 -11.25 5.16
CA GLY A 28 6.58 -10.97 3.73
C GLY A 28 5.25 -11.25 3.05
N ASP A 29 4.14 -11.20 3.78
CA ASP A 29 2.82 -11.54 3.27
C ASP A 29 2.20 -10.42 2.40
N GLY A 30 2.86 -9.26 2.35
CA GLY A 30 2.40 -8.11 1.58
C GLY A 30 1.36 -7.26 2.30
N THR A 31 1.13 -7.52 3.59
CA THR A 31 0.27 -6.74 4.49
C THR A 31 0.98 -6.53 5.84
N LEU A 32 0.50 -5.57 6.65
CA LEU A 32 1.00 -5.36 8.00
C LEU A 32 -0.05 -5.74 9.02
N SER A 33 0.18 -6.84 9.71
CA SER A 33 -0.67 -7.23 10.82
C SER A 33 -0.56 -6.24 11.99
N LYS A 34 -1.61 -6.12 12.79
CA LYS A 34 -1.61 -5.26 13.99
C LYS A 34 -0.43 -5.52 14.94
N SER A 35 -0.02 -6.79 15.06
CA SER A 35 1.14 -7.20 15.87
C SER A 35 2.46 -6.69 15.29
N GLU A 36 2.62 -6.70 13.98
CA GLU A 36 3.80 -6.19 13.29
C GLU A 36 3.86 -4.67 13.38
N PHE A 37 2.72 -4.01 13.21
CA PHE A 37 2.59 -2.58 13.39
C PHE A 37 2.93 -2.13 14.83
N GLU A 38 2.52 -2.87 15.85
CA GLU A 38 2.88 -2.57 17.24
C GLU A 38 4.40 -2.70 17.46
N ASN A 39 5.02 -3.75 16.92
CA ASN A 39 6.47 -3.94 16.97
C ASN A 39 7.22 -2.84 16.21
N ALA A 40 6.70 -2.44 15.05
CA ALA A 40 7.20 -1.35 14.23
C ALA A 40 7.20 -0.03 14.98
N LEU A 41 6.07 0.35 15.56
CA LEU A 41 5.93 1.58 16.34
C LEU A 41 6.93 1.62 17.49
N ARG A 42 7.11 0.50 18.20
CA ARG A 42 8.11 0.39 19.26
C ARG A 42 9.54 0.55 18.74
N SER A 43 9.84 0.01 17.56
CA SER A 43 11.16 0.12 16.91
C SER A 43 11.46 1.55 16.45
N ILE A 44 10.47 2.26 15.90
CA ILE A 44 10.62 3.64 15.39
C ILE A 44 10.66 4.65 16.53
N THR A 45 9.67 4.60 17.43
CA THR A 45 9.51 5.62 18.47
C THR A 45 10.34 5.32 19.72
N GLY A 46 10.86 4.09 19.84
CA GLY A 46 11.55 3.61 21.05
C GLY A 46 10.61 3.47 22.26
N GLN A 47 9.31 3.68 22.07
CA GLN A 47 8.31 3.72 23.13
C GLN A 47 7.22 2.69 22.87
N THR A 48 6.79 2.00 23.93
CA THR A 48 5.61 1.15 23.86
C THR A 48 4.38 2.03 23.90
N ALA A 49 3.78 2.27 22.73
CA ALA A 49 2.50 2.94 22.66
C ALA A 49 1.41 2.07 23.33
N PRO A 50 0.44 2.66 24.04
CA PRO A 50 -0.71 1.93 24.58
C PRO A 50 -1.47 1.21 23.46
N GLN A 51 -1.92 -0.01 23.71
CA GLN A 51 -2.70 -0.78 22.72
C GLN A 51 -3.94 -0.04 22.21
N SER A 52 -4.55 0.80 23.04
CA SER A 52 -5.66 1.67 22.64
C SER A 52 -5.24 2.70 21.59
N ILE A 53 -4.06 3.31 21.73
CA ILE A 53 -3.51 4.26 20.75
C ILE A 53 -3.09 3.53 19.49
N VAL A 54 -2.40 2.40 19.62
CA VAL A 54 -2.00 1.56 18.47
C VAL A 54 -3.22 1.15 17.69
N LYS A 55 -4.27 0.66 18.37
CA LYS A 55 -5.54 0.31 17.73
C LYS A 55 -6.16 1.51 17.03
N THR A 56 -6.29 2.66 17.68
CA THR A 56 -6.90 3.85 17.05
C THR A 56 -6.10 4.31 15.83
N ILE A 57 -4.76 4.30 15.90
CA ILE A 57 -3.93 4.65 14.74
C ILE A 57 -4.13 3.62 13.63
N PHE A 58 -4.07 2.33 13.95
CA PHE A 58 -4.29 1.23 13.02
C PHE A 58 -5.67 1.32 12.33
N ASP A 59 -6.76 1.44 13.08
CA ASP A 59 -8.14 1.59 12.57
C ASP A 59 -8.31 2.82 11.66
N THR A 60 -7.48 3.84 11.84
CA THR A 60 -7.54 5.04 11.00
C THR A 60 -6.64 4.91 9.76
N LEU A 61 -5.68 3.99 9.79
CA LEU A 61 -4.82 3.64 8.65
C LEU A 61 -5.49 2.61 7.75
N ASP A 62 -6.13 1.61 8.37
CA ASP A 62 -6.93 0.53 7.80
C ASP A 62 -8.28 1.10 7.32
N GLY A 63 -8.24 1.74 6.16
CA GLY A 63 -9.39 2.44 5.59
C GLY A 63 -10.44 1.48 5.04
N ASP A 64 -10.02 0.28 4.68
CA ASP A 64 -10.90 -0.78 4.18
C ASP A 64 -11.39 -1.74 5.27
N SER A 65 -10.88 -1.59 6.51
CA SER A 65 -11.19 -2.46 7.65
C SER A 65 -10.90 -3.94 7.38
N SER A 66 -9.87 -4.21 6.58
CA SER A 66 -9.39 -5.57 6.29
C SER A 66 -8.76 -6.24 7.51
N GLY A 67 -8.31 -5.45 8.49
CA GLY A 67 -7.61 -5.93 9.68
C GLY A 67 -6.09 -6.07 9.51
N SER A 68 -5.58 -5.67 8.35
CA SER A 68 -4.15 -5.56 8.02
C SER A 68 -3.90 -4.23 7.30
N LEU A 69 -2.69 -3.70 7.34
CA LEU A 69 -2.34 -2.50 6.58
C LEU A 69 -1.66 -2.86 5.27
N GLU A 70 -2.26 -2.47 4.15
CA GLU A 70 -1.63 -2.67 2.84
C GLU A 70 -0.59 -1.58 2.55
N LEU A 71 0.36 -1.89 1.67
CA LEU A 71 1.40 -0.93 1.27
C LEU A 71 0.77 0.38 0.73
N ASP A 72 -0.36 0.27 0.05
CA ASP A 72 -1.05 1.41 -0.55
C ASP A 72 -1.69 2.34 0.49
N GLU A 73 -2.26 1.75 1.54
CA GLU A 73 -2.77 2.50 2.69
C GLU A 73 -1.63 3.23 3.42
N LEU A 74 -0.47 2.58 3.55
CA LEU A 74 0.72 3.18 4.15
C LEU A 74 1.28 4.33 3.29
N LEU A 75 1.27 4.17 1.96
CA LEU A 75 1.69 5.18 0.98
C LEU A 75 0.83 6.44 1.06
N SER A 76 -0.49 6.28 1.17
CA SER A 76 -1.44 7.38 1.30
C SER A 76 -1.14 8.30 2.51
N ILE A 77 -0.47 7.76 3.54
CA ILE A 77 -0.12 8.48 4.78
C ILE A 77 1.26 9.13 4.68
N VAL A 78 2.26 8.40 4.16
CA VAL A 78 3.63 8.91 4.04
C VAL A 78 3.73 9.96 2.93
N ASP A 79 3.00 9.74 1.83
CA ASP A 79 2.96 10.62 0.68
C ASP A 79 1.52 10.87 0.22
N PRO A 80 0.77 11.79 0.87
CA PRO A 80 -0.60 12.13 0.48
C PRO A 80 -0.70 12.81 -0.91
N GLY A 81 0.43 13.02 -1.59
CA GLY A 81 0.50 13.53 -2.97
C GLY A 81 0.54 12.42 -4.01
N THR A 82 0.89 11.19 -3.60
CA THR A 82 0.84 10.00 -4.43
C THR A 82 -0.47 9.29 -4.16
N THR A 83 -1.56 9.94 -4.57
CA THR A 83 -2.75 9.22 -4.99
C THR A 83 -2.31 8.33 -6.16
N HIS A 84 -1.78 7.15 -5.85
CA HIS A 84 -2.09 5.99 -6.65
C HIS A 84 -3.58 5.77 -6.42
N SER A 85 -4.40 6.56 -7.11
CA SER A 85 -5.66 6.01 -7.54
C SER A 85 -5.26 4.80 -8.36
N PHE A 86 -5.25 3.64 -7.72
CA PHE A 86 -5.86 2.47 -8.32
C PHE A 86 -7.33 2.85 -8.53
N SER A 87 -7.54 3.77 -9.48
CA SER A 87 -8.84 4.07 -10.02
C SER A 87 -9.31 2.73 -10.52
N ASP A 88 -10.32 2.22 -9.84
CA ASP A 88 -11.30 1.27 -10.37
C ASP A 88 -11.36 1.42 -11.90
N GLY A 89 -10.66 0.53 -12.63
CA GLY A 89 -10.44 0.65 -14.09
C GLY A 89 -9.03 0.98 -14.60
N GLN A 90 -7.95 0.47 -14.00
CA GLN A 90 -6.59 0.71 -14.50
C GLN A 90 -6.41 0.19 -15.94
N SER A 91 -6.05 1.12 -16.84
CA SER A 91 -5.73 0.81 -18.23
C SER A 91 -4.23 0.98 -18.49
N ILE A 92 -3.55 -0.08 -18.93
CA ILE A 92 -2.13 -0.07 -19.30
C ILE A 92 -2.02 0.18 -20.81
N ARG A 93 -1.15 1.12 -21.24
CA ARG A 93 -0.81 1.30 -22.67
C ARG A 93 0.49 0.59 -22.99
N VAL A 94 0.47 -0.26 -24.01
CA VAL A 94 1.66 -0.90 -24.57
C VAL A 94 1.94 -0.30 -25.94
N ASP A 95 3.15 0.23 -26.11
CA ASP A 95 3.68 0.75 -27.37
C ASP A 95 5.05 0.11 -27.65
N GLY A 96 5.44 0.02 -28.93
CA GLY A 96 6.73 -0.54 -29.34
C GLY A 96 6.82 -2.07 -29.37
N HIS A 97 5.71 -2.80 -29.23
CA HIS A 97 5.73 -4.25 -29.45
C HIS A 97 5.86 -4.55 -30.95
N PRO A 98 6.75 -5.49 -31.37
CA PRO A 98 6.98 -5.80 -32.78
C PRO A 98 5.75 -6.40 -33.47
N ASP A 99 4.90 -7.09 -32.72
CA ASP A 99 3.57 -7.52 -33.19
C ASP A 99 2.52 -6.48 -32.81
N ASN A 100 1.96 -5.83 -33.84
CA ASN A 100 1.05 -4.70 -33.74
C ASN A 100 -0.28 -5.02 -33.04
N ARG A 101 -0.63 -6.30 -32.88
CA ARG A 101 -1.86 -6.72 -32.17
C ARG A 101 -1.75 -6.55 -30.66
N PHE A 102 -0.52 -6.48 -30.15
CA PHE A 102 -0.26 -6.22 -28.73
C PHE A 102 -0.03 -4.74 -28.43
N ASN A 103 0.03 -3.88 -29.46
CA ASN A 103 0.05 -2.43 -29.25
C ASN A 103 -1.38 -1.96 -28.96
N GLY A 104 -1.55 -1.13 -27.93
CA GLY A 104 -2.85 -0.56 -27.57
C GLY A 104 -3.08 -0.40 -26.07
N VAL A 105 -4.33 -0.10 -25.73
CA VAL A 105 -4.79 0.06 -24.34
C VAL A 105 -5.36 -1.25 -23.85
N TYR A 106 -4.86 -1.73 -22.72
CA TYR A 106 -5.31 -2.91 -22.00
C TYR A 106 -6.07 -2.47 -20.77
N SER A 107 -7.33 -2.89 -20.63
CA SER A 107 -8.15 -2.56 -19.47
C SER A 107 -8.18 -3.76 -18.51
N GLN A 108 -8.02 -3.49 -17.22
CA GLN A 108 -8.19 -4.50 -16.19
C GLN A 108 -9.57 -5.13 -16.27
N GLN A 109 -9.63 -6.45 -16.14
CA GLN A 109 -10.86 -7.20 -16.03
C GLN A 109 -11.12 -7.51 -14.56
N ASP A 110 -12.40 -7.66 -14.19
CA ASP A 110 -12.82 -8.11 -12.85
C ASP A 110 -12.21 -9.46 -12.43
N LYS A 111 -11.82 -10.29 -13.40
CA LYS A 111 -11.27 -11.61 -13.15
C LYS A 111 -9.78 -11.54 -12.85
N GLN A 112 -9.38 -11.96 -11.66
CA GLN A 112 -7.97 -12.24 -11.35
C GLN A 112 -7.57 -13.63 -11.85
N ILE A 113 -6.35 -13.77 -12.39
CA ILE A 113 -5.78 -15.06 -12.79
C ILE A 113 -4.57 -15.33 -11.91
N ASN A 114 -4.60 -16.42 -11.14
CA ASN A 114 -3.55 -16.79 -10.18
C ASN A 114 -3.22 -15.67 -9.18
N GLY A 115 -4.24 -14.95 -8.70
CA GLY A 115 -4.09 -13.82 -7.78
C GLY A 115 -3.50 -12.55 -8.40
N LYS A 116 -3.32 -12.52 -9.73
CA LYS A 116 -2.81 -11.34 -10.46
C LYS A 116 -3.93 -10.67 -11.27
N PRO A 117 -3.95 -9.33 -11.35
CA PRO A 117 -4.89 -8.61 -12.21
C PRO A 117 -4.68 -9.00 -13.67
N TYR A 118 -5.77 -9.34 -14.35
CA TYR A 118 -5.77 -9.67 -15.76
C TYR A 118 -6.18 -8.44 -16.57
N PHE A 119 -5.40 -8.11 -17.59
CA PHE A 119 -5.69 -7.00 -18.49
C PHE A 119 -5.97 -7.52 -19.89
N ARG A 120 -7.01 -6.99 -20.55
CA ARG A 120 -7.39 -7.37 -21.91
C ARG A 120 -7.49 -6.13 -22.80
N ASN A 121 -6.99 -6.23 -24.03
CA ASN A 121 -7.19 -5.19 -25.04
C ASN A 121 -8.45 -5.48 -25.86
N GLN A 122 -9.10 -4.45 -26.39
CA GLN A 122 -10.27 -4.63 -27.28
C GLN A 122 -9.92 -5.25 -28.64
N ASN A 123 -8.62 -5.41 -28.92
CA ASN A 123 -8.11 -5.93 -30.18
C ASN A 123 -7.93 -7.47 -30.18
N GLY A 124 -8.28 -8.17 -29.08
CA GLY A 124 -8.16 -9.63 -28.93
C GLY A 124 -9.02 -10.24 -27.83
#